data_AF-A0A946QBM0-F1
#
_entry.id   AF-A0A946QBM0-F1
#
_cell.length_a   1.000
_cell.length_b   1.000
_cell.length_c   1.000
_cell.angle_alpha   90.00
_cell.angle_beta   90.00
_cell.angle_gamma   90.00
#
_symmetry.space_group_name_H-M   'P 1'
#
loop_
_entity.id
_entity.type
_entity.pdbx_description
1 polymer ?
#
loop_
_entity_poly.entity_id
_entity_poly.type
_entity_poly.pdbx_seq_one_letter_code
_entity_poly.pdbx_strand_id
1 'polypeptide(L)'
;MNNILDLLYANYILTSQIMFPILIFIIILLIREFSKYSFMSNKIKNRIIDLADIIEDSGFKRNAGEKEFAFIERYLKKITFKD
;
A
#
# COMPACT_ATOMS: atom_id res chain seq x y z
N MET A 1 19.67 32.96 -39.99
CA MET A 1 18.82 33.03 -38.78
C MET A 1 18.53 31.61 -38.29
N ASN A 2 19.58 30.83 -38.00
CA ASN A 2 19.50 29.38 -37.71
C ASN A 2 20.12 29.03 -36.33
N ASN A 3 21.13 29.78 -35.88
CA ASN A 3 21.88 29.47 -34.65
C ASN A 3 21.06 29.39 -33.36
N ILE A 4 20.00 30.18 -33.19
CA ILE A 4 19.21 30.18 -31.94
C ILE A 4 18.28 28.96 -31.87
N LEU A 5 17.63 28.61 -32.99
CA LEU A 5 16.77 27.42 -33.05
C LEU A 5 17.59 26.14 -32.93
N ASP A 6 18.75 26.09 -33.58
CA ASP A 6 19.66 24.94 -33.47
C ASP A 6 20.19 24.77 -32.04
N LEU A 7 20.51 25.88 -31.35
CA LEU A 7 20.92 25.87 -29.95
C LEU A 7 19.80 25.38 -29.02
N LEU A 8 18.57 25.86 -29.22
CA LEU A 8 17.41 25.42 -28.44
C LEU A 8 17.11 23.93 -28.66
N TYR A 9 17.20 23.47 -29.91
CA TYR A 9 16.99 22.07 -30.27
C TYR A 9 18.08 21.16 -29.66
N ALA A 10 19.34 21.57 -29.73
CA ALA A 10 20.44 20.84 -29.11
C ALA A 10 20.29 20.74 -27.58
N ASN A 11 19.91 21.84 -26.92
CA ASN A 11 19.66 21.86 -25.47
C ASN A 11 18.45 21.01 -25.08
N TYR A 12 17.39 21.03 -25.90
CA TYR A 12 16.23 20.17 -25.71
C TYR A 12 16.61 18.68 -25.81
N ILE A 13 17.38 18.29 -26.82
CA ILE A 13 17.85 16.91 -26.98
C ILE A 13 18.67 16.49 -25.76
N LEU A 14 19.69 17.28 -25.37
CA LEU A 14 20.53 16.99 -24.22
C LEU A 14 19.71 16.83 -22.93
N THR A 15 18.78 17.74 -22.69
CA THR A 15 17.90 17.70 -21.51
C THR A 15 17.00 16.47 -21.56
N SER A 16 16.39 16.16 -22.71
CA SER A 16 15.51 15.00 -22.87
C SER A 16 16.26 13.67 -22.65
N GLN A 17 17.51 13.57 -23.11
CA GLN A 17 18.37 12.40 -22.93
C GLN A 17 18.70 12.14 -21.46
N ILE A 18 18.80 13.20 -20.64
CA ILE A 18 19.04 13.08 -19.19
C ILE A 18 17.72 12.85 -18.44
N MET A 19 16.64 13.53 -18.83
CA MET A 19 15.34 13.43 -18.17
C MET A 19 14.64 12.09 -18.39
N PHE A 20 14.83 11.47 -19.56
CA PHE A 20 14.21 10.17 -19.87
C PHE A 20 14.63 9.03 -18.92
N PRO A 21 15.92 8.77 -18.66
CA PRO A 21 16.32 7.75 -17.69
C PRO A 21 15.88 8.09 -16.26
N ILE A 22 15.84 9.37 -15.87
CA ILE A 22 15.29 9.79 -14.58
C ILE A 22 13.81 9.41 -14.48
N LEU A 23 13.03 9.67 -15.53
CA LEU A 23 11.61 9.30 -15.58
C LEU A 23 11.40 7.78 -15.46
N ILE A 24 12.19 6.99 -16.21
CA ILE A 24 12.17 5.53 -16.10
C ILE A 24 12.48 5.09 -14.67
N PHE A 25 13.50 5.67 -14.05
CA PHE A 25 13.88 5.34 -12.68
C PHE A 25 12.75 5.65 -11.69
N ILE A 26 12.09 6.80 -11.82
CA ILE A 26 10.93 7.17 -10.99
C ILE A 26 9.79 6.16 -11.18
N ILE A 27 9.47 5.76 -12.41
CA ILE A 27 8.43 4.77 -12.68
C ILE A 27 8.76 3.43 -12.01
N ILE A 28 10.01 2.96 -12.12
CA ILE A 28 10.46 1.72 -11.47
C ILE A 28 10.30 1.82 -9.94
N LEU A 29 10.71 2.96 -9.35
CA LEU A 29 10.55 3.19 -7.92
C LEU A 29 9.08 3.16 -7.49
N LEU A 30 8.19 3.82 -8.24
CA LEU A 30 6.76 3.83 -7.97
C LEU A 30 6.15 2.42 -8.01
N ILE A 31 6.45 1.63 -9.04
CA ILE A 31 5.98 0.24 -9.15
C ILE A 31 6.45 -0.58 -7.95
N ARG A 32 7.72 -0.41 -7.55
CA ARG A 32 8.31 -1.11 -6.40
C ARG A 32 7.62 -0.73 -5.09
N GLU A 33 7.37 0.56 -4.87
CA GLU A 33 6.70 1.04 -3.67
C GLU A 33 5.25 0.55 -3.59
N PHE A 34 4.47 0.68 -4.67
CA PHE A 34 3.10 0.19 -4.70
C PHE A 34 3.00 -1.32 -4.44
N SER A 35 3.92 -2.09 -5.02
CA SER A 35 3.99 -3.54 -4.77
C SER A 35 4.27 -3.85 -3.31
N LYS A 36 5.20 -3.11 -2.67
CA LYS A 36 5.52 -3.27 -1.25
C LYS A 36 4.32 -2.93 -0.36
N TYR A 37 3.61 -1.84 -0.63
CA TYR A 37 2.42 -1.46 0.14
C TYR A 37 1.29 -2.47 -0.02
N SER A 38 1.07 -2.99 -1.23
CA SER A 38 0.08 -4.04 -1.48
C SER A 38 0.41 -5.32 -0.68
N PHE A 39 1.66 -5.77 -0.72
CA PHE A 39 2.10 -6.94 0.05
C PHE A 39 1.92 -6.73 1.56
N MET A 40 2.31 -5.55 2.06
CA MET A 40 2.16 -5.22 3.48
C MET A 40 0.69 -5.17 3.90
N SER A 41 -0.18 -4.57 3.08
CA SER A 41 -1.63 -4.51 3.32
C SER A 41 -2.23 -5.91 3.39
N ASN A 42 -1.88 -6.81 2.46
CA ASN A 42 -2.32 -8.20 2.49
C ASN A 42 -1.83 -8.93 3.73
N LYS A 43 -0.57 -8.72 4.14
CA LYS A 43 -0.02 -9.30 5.37
C LYS A 43 -0.79 -8.85 6.62
N ILE A 44 -1.11 -7.56 6.72
CA ILE A 44 -1.91 -7.01 7.82
C ILE A 44 -3.32 -7.62 7.80
N LYS A 45 -3.97 -7.67 6.63
CA LYS A 45 -5.30 -8.29 6.48
C LYS A 45 -5.30 -9.75 6.96
N ASN A 46 -4.33 -10.55 6.52
CA ASN A 46 -4.22 -11.94 6.93
C ASN A 46 -4.02 -12.07 8.44
N ARG A 47 -3.19 -11.23 9.05
CA ARG A 47 -3.03 -11.22 10.52
C ARG A 47 -4.32 -10.88 11.27
N ILE A 48 -5.15 -9.98 10.73
CA ILE A 48 -6.45 -9.65 11.33
C ILE A 48 -7.41 -10.83 11.23
N ILE A 49 -7.40 -11.54 10.09
CA ILE A 49 -8.20 -12.76 9.89
C ILE A 49 -7.71 -13.85 10.87
N ASP A 50 -6.40 -14.11 10.94
CA ASP A 50 -5.82 -15.08 11.88
C ASP A 50 -6.25 -14.76 13.32
N LEU A 51 -6.20 -13.48 13.74
CA LEU A 51 -6.64 -13.05 15.06
C LEU A 51 -8.14 -13.30 15.27
N ALA A 52 -8.95 -12.98 14.27
CA ALA A 52 -10.38 -13.23 14.34
C ALA A 52 -10.69 -14.74 14.39
N ASP A 53 -9.90 -15.58 13.73
CA ASP A 53 -10.06 -17.04 13.77
C ASP A 53 -9.65 -17.58 15.16
N ILE A 54 -8.54 -17.11 15.73
CA ILE A 54 -8.11 -17.45 17.10
C ILE A 54 -9.19 -17.07 18.14
N ILE A 55 -9.81 -15.90 17.98
CA ILE A 55 -10.89 -15.47 18.89
C ILE A 55 -12.12 -16.38 18.73
N GLU A 56 -12.44 -16.78 17.50
CA GLU A 56 -13.56 -17.70 17.24
C GLU A 56 -13.32 -19.08 17.85
N ASP A 57 -12.09 -19.59 17.76
CA ASP A 57 -11.64 -20.83 18.40
C ASP A 57 -11.73 -20.78 19.93
N SER A 58 -11.59 -19.59 20.53
CA SER A 58 -11.81 -19.39 21.97
C SER A 58 -13.29 -19.54 22.40
N GLY A 59 -14.19 -19.77 21.45
CA GLY A 59 -15.63 -19.94 21.67
C GLY A 59 -16.44 -18.65 21.56
N PHE A 60 -15.80 -17.53 21.19
CA PHE A 60 -16.49 -16.27 20.94
C PHE A 60 -16.98 -16.20 19.49
N LYS A 61 -18.27 -16.46 19.27
CA LYS A 61 -18.84 -16.56 17.93
C LYS A 61 -18.97 -15.22 17.22
N ARG A 62 -18.76 -15.22 15.90
CA ARG A 62 -19.04 -14.09 15.00
C ARG A 62 -20.53 -13.89 14.80
N ASN A 63 -20.94 -12.63 14.66
CA ASN A 63 -22.31 -12.33 14.24
C ASN A 63 -22.41 -12.38 12.70
N ALA A 64 -23.61 -12.64 12.18
CA ALA A 64 -23.83 -12.70 10.74
C ALA A 64 -23.53 -11.34 10.07
N GLY A 65 -22.65 -11.35 9.07
CA GLY A 65 -22.26 -10.15 8.32
C GLY A 65 -21.32 -9.20 9.08
N GLU A 66 -20.78 -9.62 10.22
CA GLU A 66 -19.87 -8.81 11.00
C GLU A 66 -18.47 -8.76 10.38
N LYS A 67 -17.88 -7.56 10.33
CA LYS A 67 -16.49 -7.37 9.88
C LYS A 67 -15.51 -7.78 10.99
N GLU A 68 -14.34 -8.25 10.61
CA GLU A 68 -13.30 -8.77 11.51
C GLU A 68 -12.92 -7.76 12.59
N PHE A 69 -12.76 -6.48 12.24
CA PHE A 69 -12.46 -5.43 13.22
C PHE A 69 -13.59 -5.22 14.25
N ALA A 70 -14.86 -5.22 13.82
CA ALA A 70 -16.00 -5.06 14.72
C ALA A 70 -16.12 -6.26 15.67
N PHE A 71 -15.84 -7.46 15.15
CA PHE A 71 -15.78 -8.69 15.92
C PHE A 71 -14.68 -8.64 16.99
N ILE A 72 -13.46 -8.27 16.61
CA ILE A 72 -12.32 -8.10 17.53
C ILE A 72 -12.63 -7.02 18.58
N GLU A 73 -13.20 -5.89 18.17
CA GLU A 73 -13.58 -4.82 19.09
C GLU A 73 -14.62 -5.29 20.13
N ARG A 74 -15.62 -6.06 19.70
CA ARG A 74 -16.63 -6.65 20.62
C ARG A 74 -15.97 -7.61 21.61
N TYR A 75 -15.04 -8.44 21.15
CA TYR A 75 -14.29 -9.34 22.01
C TYR A 75 -13.47 -8.58 23.06
N LEU A 76 -12.70 -7.57 22.63
CA LEU A 76 -11.90 -6.74 23.53
C LEU A 76 -12.76 -6.02 24.57
N LYS A 77 -13.86 -5.38 24.16
CA LYS A 77 -14.82 -4.77 25.10
C LYS A 77 -15.32 -5.77 26.12
N LYS A 78 -15.73 -6.96 25.68
CA LYS A 78 -16.23 -8.01 26.59
C LYS A 78 -15.18 -8.44 27.63
N ILE A 79 -13.89 -8.42 27.28
CA ILE A 79 -12.82 -8.73 28.23
C ILE A 79 -12.59 -7.55 29.18
N THR A 80 -12.48 -6.33 28.65
CA THR A 80 -12.18 -5.13 29.45
C THR A 80 -13.27 -4.77 30.47
N PHE A 81 -14.53 -5.10 30.20
CA PHE A 81 -15.65 -4.88 31.13
C PHE A 81 -15.95 -6.07 32.05
N LYS A 82 -15.11 -7.11 32.04
CA LYS A 82 -15.29 -8.31 32.89
C LYS A 82 -14.43 -8.30 34.16
N ASP A 83 -13.65 -7.24 34.36
CA ASP A 83 -13.00 -6.87 35.62
C ASP A 83 -13.86 -5.83 36.37
#